data_AF-A0A976IB33-F1
#
_entry.id   AF-A0A976IB33-F1
#
_cell.length_a   1.000
_cell.length_b   1.000
_cell.length_c   1.000
_cell.angle_alpha   90.00
_cell.angle_beta   90.00
_cell.angle_gamma   90.00
#
_symmetry.space_group_name_H-M   'P 1'
#
loop_
_entity.id
_entity.type
_entity.pdbx_description
1 polymer ?
#
loop_
_entity_poly.entity_id
_entity_poly.type
_entity_poly.pdbx_seq_one_letter_code
_entity_poly.pdbx_strand_id
1 'polypeptide(L)'
;MDETAKMLEAYAGTLHQSFESVFERVGQSLSQSAQVMHMMNEVMESAMLQKLLISTSYTVGKGLHIEVLNDSQIMLGQMTIRAQMINIKGIILSKTFESLGAGKSVCVLVSLPDVAGFVEGFIELECISPGTQQPLLKRSLFQVLYLQRGTFKALKIGEQEAASGPNEAAATSNSICLARVRDLLNLSPIDGILTKEQGRYRFFPEYVLIDNTAVYISVKKEGEGVSAYHVTVSAAGSADTSIDRQRQCLHIIKELETIESESKSRKSNRISDL
;
A
#
# COMPACT_ATOMS: atom_id res chain seq x y z
N MET A 1 -78.97 5.05 35.83
CA MET A 1 -78.17 5.84 34.88
C MET A 1 -76.67 5.82 35.20
N ASP A 2 -76.25 5.32 36.38
CA ASP A 2 -74.82 5.29 36.79
C ASP A 2 -73.98 4.15 36.19
N GLU A 3 -74.59 2.99 35.89
CA GLU A 3 -73.88 1.83 35.31
C GLU A 3 -73.40 2.08 33.88
N THR A 4 -74.18 2.80 33.07
CA THR A 4 -73.83 3.12 31.69
C THR A 4 -72.66 4.11 31.60
N ALA A 5 -72.54 5.02 32.57
CA ALA A 5 -71.42 5.97 32.66
C ALA A 5 -70.12 5.27 33.06
N LYS A 6 -70.17 4.37 34.06
CA LYS A 6 -69.01 3.54 34.45
C LYS A 6 -68.57 2.59 33.34
N MET A 7 -69.51 2.05 32.57
CA MET A 7 -69.18 1.19 31.44
C MET A 7 -68.50 1.97 30.30
N LEU A 8 -68.92 3.22 30.05
CA LEU A 8 -68.27 4.13 29.10
C LEU A 8 -66.86 4.57 29.55
N GLU A 9 -66.65 4.82 30.84
CA GLU A 9 -65.31 5.11 31.38
C GLU A 9 -64.37 3.90 31.27
N ALA A 10 -64.86 2.69 31.55
CA ALA A 10 -64.09 1.46 31.37
C ALA A 10 -63.76 1.21 29.88
N TYR A 11 -64.68 1.53 28.98
CA TYR A 11 -64.45 1.44 27.53
C TYR A 11 -63.43 2.48 27.04
N ALA A 12 -63.49 3.70 27.56
CA ALA A 12 -62.52 4.75 27.25
C ALA A 12 -61.12 4.42 27.80
N GLY A 13 -61.03 3.85 29.00
CA GLY A 13 -59.77 3.41 29.60
C GLY A 13 -59.13 2.23 28.88
N THR A 14 -59.93 1.25 28.43
CA THR A 14 -59.44 0.13 27.62
C THR A 14 -59.02 0.57 26.22
N LEU A 15 -59.73 1.52 25.60
CA LEU A 15 -59.30 2.15 24.35
C LEU A 15 -57.97 2.89 24.51
N HIS A 16 -57.79 3.64 25.60
CA HIS A 16 -56.54 4.35 25.87
C HIS A 16 -55.35 3.40 26.00
N GLN A 17 -55.50 2.31 26.76
CA GLN A 17 -54.49 1.24 26.86
C GLN A 17 -54.22 0.56 25.52
N SER A 18 -55.26 0.38 24.69
CA SER A 18 -55.12 -0.17 23.34
C SER A 18 -54.28 0.74 22.45
N PHE A 19 -54.50 2.06 22.52
CA PHE A 19 -53.71 3.04 21.78
C PHE A 19 -52.27 3.10 22.26
N GLU A 20 -52.02 3.14 23.57
CA GLU A 20 -50.65 3.11 24.12
C GLU A 20 -49.88 1.87 23.65
N SER A 21 -50.50 0.68 23.72
CA SER A 21 -49.87 -0.57 23.27
C SER A 21 -49.56 -0.56 21.77
N VAL A 22 -50.44 0.02 20.95
CA VAL A 22 -50.20 0.18 19.51
C VAL A 22 -49.08 1.18 19.25
N PHE A 23 -49.05 2.32 19.95
CA PHE A 23 -47.97 3.30 19.81
C PHE A 23 -46.62 2.75 20.27
N GLU A 24 -46.59 1.99 21.36
CA GLU A 24 -45.37 1.33 21.83
C GLU A 24 -44.86 0.31 20.79
N ARG A 25 -45.75 -0.50 20.22
CA ARG A 25 -45.40 -1.45 19.15
C ARG A 25 -44.91 -0.75 17.88
N VAL A 26 -45.52 0.38 17.51
CA VAL A 26 -45.06 1.20 16.38
C VAL A 26 -43.68 1.80 16.69
N GLY A 27 -43.46 2.30 17.90
CA GLY A 27 -42.16 2.81 18.35
C GLY A 27 -41.07 1.74 18.33
N GLN A 28 -41.38 0.54 18.81
CA GLN A 28 -40.48 -0.62 18.74
C GLN A 28 -40.19 -1.01 17.28
N SER A 29 -41.21 -1.03 16.42
CA SER A 29 -41.04 -1.33 14.98
C SER A 29 -40.20 -0.29 14.25
N LEU A 30 -40.36 1.00 14.57
CA LEU A 30 -39.56 2.09 14.00
C LEU A 30 -38.11 2.01 14.49
N SER A 31 -37.90 1.74 15.78
CA SER A 31 -36.58 1.54 16.36
C SER A 31 -35.84 0.35 15.72
N GLN A 32 -36.52 -0.79 15.58
CA GLN A 32 -35.97 -1.95 14.88
C GLN A 32 -35.63 -1.63 13.42
N SER A 33 -36.51 -0.91 12.72
CA SER A 33 -36.27 -0.53 11.31
C SER A 33 -35.07 0.40 11.18
N ALA A 34 -34.92 1.38 12.08
CA ALA A 34 -33.77 2.28 12.12
C ALA A 34 -32.47 1.51 12.41
N GLN A 35 -32.51 0.54 13.33
CA GLN A 35 -31.35 -0.30 13.65
C GLN A 35 -30.94 -1.19 12.47
N VAL A 36 -31.90 -1.81 11.78
CA VAL A 36 -31.63 -2.61 10.56
C VAL A 36 -31.04 -1.73 9.46
N MET A 37 -31.59 -0.54 9.25
CA MET A 37 -31.07 0.41 8.24
C MET A 37 -29.63 0.83 8.55
N HIS A 38 -29.32 1.10 9.82
CA HIS A 38 -27.95 1.42 10.24
C HIS A 38 -26.98 0.27 9.96
N MET A 39 -27.38 -0.97 10.30
CA MET A 39 -26.55 -2.15 10.06
C MET A 39 -26.33 -2.40 8.56
N MET A 40 -27.38 -2.23 7.74
CA MET A 40 -27.27 -2.35 6.28
C MET A 40 -26.30 -1.31 5.71
N ASN A 41 -26.35 -0.07 6.21
CA ASN A 41 -25.42 0.98 5.80
C ASN A 41 -23.98 0.62 6.15
N GLU A 42 -23.70 0.19 7.37
CA GLU A 42 -22.34 -0.21 7.78
C GLU A 42 -21.78 -1.35 6.93
N VAL A 43 -22.61 -2.36 6.64
CA VAL A 43 -22.21 -3.51 5.80
C VAL A 43 -21.93 -3.05 4.38
N MET A 44 -22.80 -2.21 3.81
CA MET A 44 -22.62 -1.65 2.47
C MET A 44 -21.35 -0.79 2.39
N GLU A 45 -21.12 0.09 3.36
CA GLU A 45 -19.96 0.98 3.42
C GLU A 45 -18.66 0.17 3.56
N SER A 46 -18.64 -0.84 4.43
CA SER A 46 -17.51 -1.75 4.58
C SER A 46 -17.21 -2.50 3.27
N ALA A 47 -18.24 -3.06 2.63
CA ALA A 47 -18.09 -3.76 1.35
C ALA A 47 -17.60 -2.81 0.24
N MET A 48 -18.12 -1.59 0.19
CA MET A 48 -17.67 -0.55 -0.75
C MET A 48 -16.19 -0.22 -0.53
N LEU A 49 -15.78 0.02 0.72
CA LEU A 49 -14.39 0.32 1.06
C LEU A 49 -13.47 -0.85 0.73
N GLN A 50 -13.88 -2.09 0.98
CA GLN A 50 -13.09 -3.27 0.60
C GLN A 50 -12.87 -3.37 -0.92
N LYS A 51 -13.89 -2.98 -1.71
CA LYS A 51 -13.85 -2.97 -3.17
C LYS A 51 -13.15 -1.74 -3.77
N LEU A 52 -12.66 -0.80 -2.97
CA LEU A 52 -11.80 0.28 -3.44
C LEU A 52 -10.34 -0.12 -3.34
N LEU A 53 -9.66 -0.27 -4.48
CA LEU A 53 -8.27 -0.69 -4.52
C LEU A 53 -7.38 0.53 -4.70
N ILE A 54 -6.50 0.77 -3.73
CA ILE A 54 -5.45 1.78 -3.81
C ILE A 54 -4.16 1.04 -4.13
N SER A 55 -3.60 1.30 -5.31
CA SER A 55 -2.32 0.77 -5.74
C SER A 55 -1.33 1.89 -5.94
N THR A 56 -0.07 1.61 -5.63
CA THR A 56 1.02 2.57 -5.76
C THR A 56 2.16 1.94 -6.54
N SER A 57 2.68 2.67 -7.50
CA SER A 57 3.92 2.33 -8.21
C SER A 57 4.79 3.57 -8.33
N TYR A 58 6.08 3.38 -8.50
CA TYR A 58 7.02 4.49 -8.62
C TYR A 58 7.78 4.36 -9.93
N THR A 59 7.85 5.47 -10.67
CA THR A 59 8.61 5.55 -11.93
C THR A 59 9.69 6.62 -11.79
N VAL A 60 10.93 6.21 -12.04
CA VAL A 60 12.10 7.10 -12.02
C VAL A 60 11.88 8.27 -13.00
N GLY A 61 12.14 9.49 -12.55
CA GLY A 61 11.96 10.73 -13.31
C GLY A 61 10.52 11.24 -13.41
N LYS A 62 9.52 10.46 -12.99
CA LYS A 62 8.10 10.86 -13.02
C LYS A 62 7.49 11.02 -11.63
N GLY A 63 7.87 10.16 -10.69
CA GLY A 63 7.38 10.18 -9.32
C GLY A 63 6.48 8.99 -8.96
N LEU A 64 5.74 9.16 -7.87
CA LEU A 64 4.82 8.16 -7.32
C LEU A 64 3.48 8.21 -8.08
N HIS A 65 3.13 7.10 -8.72
CA HIS A 65 1.83 6.88 -9.32
C HIS A 65 0.90 6.24 -8.29
N ILE A 66 -0.19 6.94 -8.00
CA ILE A 66 -1.27 6.45 -7.14
C ILE A 66 -2.46 6.15 -8.05
N GLU A 67 -2.89 4.91 -8.10
CA GLU A 67 -4.11 4.51 -8.80
C GLU A 67 -5.16 4.05 -7.79
N VAL A 68 -6.35 4.64 -7.90
CA VAL A 68 -7.53 4.26 -7.15
C VAL A 68 -8.54 3.64 -8.11
N LEU A 69 -8.81 2.35 -7.95
CA LEU A 69 -9.77 1.58 -8.73
C LEU A 69 -11.02 1.31 -7.89
N ASN A 70 -12.19 1.66 -8.44
CA ASN A 70 -13.47 1.27 -7.88
C ASN A 70 -13.92 -0.07 -8.47
N ASP A 71 -13.64 -1.17 -7.78
CA ASP A 71 -14.13 -2.51 -8.13
C ASP A 71 -15.53 -2.80 -7.56
N SER A 72 -16.21 -1.79 -7.02
CA SER A 72 -17.59 -1.92 -6.55
C SER A 72 -18.58 -1.70 -7.69
N GLN A 73 -19.85 -2.04 -7.44
CA GLN A 73 -20.97 -1.74 -8.34
C GLN A 73 -21.60 -0.36 -8.06
N ILE A 74 -21.03 0.40 -7.12
CA ILE A 74 -21.57 1.69 -6.66
C ILE A 74 -20.70 2.81 -7.22
N MET A 75 -21.34 3.79 -7.86
CA MET A 75 -20.65 5.02 -8.26
C MET A 75 -20.34 5.84 -7.01
N LEU A 76 -19.08 6.23 -6.87
CA LEU A 76 -18.69 7.17 -5.83
C LEU A 76 -18.98 8.59 -6.29
N GLY A 77 -19.52 9.39 -5.38
CA GLY A 77 -19.58 10.83 -5.53
C GLY A 77 -18.20 11.47 -5.32
N GLN A 78 -18.20 12.68 -4.76
CA GLN A 78 -16.96 13.41 -4.55
C GLN A 78 -15.98 12.61 -3.68
N MET A 79 -14.74 12.49 -4.15
CA MET A 79 -13.67 11.80 -3.43
C MET A 79 -12.39 12.63 -3.45
N THR A 80 -11.62 12.56 -2.38
CA THR A 80 -10.32 13.23 -2.26
C THR A 80 -9.24 12.20 -1.99
N ILE A 81 -8.19 12.22 -2.82
CA ILE A 81 -6.98 11.43 -2.63
C ILE A 81 -5.93 12.33 -1.98
N ARG A 82 -5.46 11.94 -0.81
CA ARG A 82 -4.36 12.58 -0.10
C ARG A 82 -3.17 11.64 -0.01
N ALA A 83 -1.97 12.17 -0.23
CA ALA A 83 -0.73 11.45 0.02
C ALA A 83 0.07 12.19 1.08
N GLN A 84 0.61 11.44 2.04
CA GLN A 84 1.43 11.98 3.11
C GLN A 84 2.64 11.07 3.35
N MET A 85 3.81 11.67 3.53
CA MET A 85 5.03 10.96 3.95
C MET A 85 5.10 10.92 5.47
N ILE A 86 5.65 9.84 6.03
CA ILE A 86 5.81 9.72 7.49
C ILE A 86 6.90 10.68 7.98
N ASN A 87 7.99 10.79 7.23
CA ASN A 87 9.19 11.54 7.62
C ASN A 87 9.10 13.05 7.33
N ILE A 88 8.08 13.50 6.59
CA ILE A 88 7.88 14.91 6.27
C ILE A 88 6.51 15.32 6.81
N LYS A 89 6.49 16.35 7.68
CA LYS A 89 5.25 16.92 8.17
C LYS A 89 4.55 17.65 7.01
N GLY A 90 3.43 17.11 6.54
CA GLY A 90 2.57 17.76 5.56
C GLY A 90 1.97 16.80 4.54
N ILE A 91 0.94 17.28 3.85
CA ILE A 91 0.32 16.57 2.74
C ILE A 91 1.13 16.90 1.47
N ILE A 92 1.67 15.88 0.81
CA ILE A 92 2.45 16.05 -0.44
C ILE A 92 1.55 16.11 -1.68
N LEU A 93 0.32 15.60 -1.58
CA LEU A 93 -0.72 15.71 -2.60
C LEU A 93 -2.08 15.77 -1.93
N SER A 94 -2.95 16.67 -2.36
CA SER A 94 -4.39 16.60 -2.14
C SER A 94 -5.11 16.86 -3.45
N LYS A 95 -5.87 15.88 -3.95
CA LYS A 95 -6.60 16.01 -5.21
C LYS A 95 -8.01 15.47 -5.08
N THR A 96 -8.98 16.30 -5.43
CA THR A 96 -10.41 15.96 -5.38
C THR A 96 -10.93 15.64 -6.77
N PHE A 97 -11.81 14.65 -6.83
CA PHE A 97 -12.52 14.20 -8.02
C PHE A 97 -14.01 14.27 -7.73
N GLU A 98 -14.80 14.67 -8.73
CA GLU A 98 -16.25 14.81 -8.56
C GLU A 98 -16.96 13.46 -8.44
N SER A 99 -16.45 12.44 -9.13
CA SER A 99 -17.00 11.09 -9.06
C SER A 99 -16.02 10.02 -9.54
N LEU A 100 -16.30 8.77 -9.14
CA LEU A 100 -15.63 7.58 -9.66
C LEU A 100 -16.66 6.48 -9.94
N GLY A 101 -16.92 6.24 -11.22
CA GLY A 101 -17.84 5.19 -11.66
C GLY A 101 -17.39 3.78 -11.27
N ALA A 102 -18.35 2.85 -11.25
CA ALA A 102 -18.09 1.43 -11.06
C ALA A 102 -17.15 0.88 -12.14
N GLY A 103 -16.16 0.10 -11.74
CA GLY A 103 -15.11 -0.47 -12.61
C GLY A 103 -14.14 0.55 -13.21
N LYS A 104 -14.17 1.81 -12.76
CA LYS A 104 -13.27 2.87 -13.25
C LYS A 104 -12.10 3.09 -12.30
N SER A 105 -10.98 3.53 -12.84
CA SER A 105 -9.83 3.99 -12.06
C SER A 105 -9.48 5.44 -12.36
N VAL A 106 -8.87 6.08 -11.37
CA VAL A 106 -8.18 7.36 -11.53
C VAL A 106 -6.72 7.19 -11.15
N CYS A 107 -5.85 7.87 -11.87
CA CYS A 107 -4.43 7.89 -11.59
C CYS A 107 -3.98 9.32 -11.26
N VAL A 108 -3.18 9.44 -10.21
CA VAL A 108 -2.52 10.70 -9.83
C VAL A 108 -1.03 10.48 -9.74
N LEU A 109 -0.29 11.40 -10.34
CA LEU A 109 1.15 11.45 -10.23
C LEU A 109 1.54 12.42 -9.12
N VAL A 110 2.43 11.99 -8.23
CA VAL A 110 2.96 12.79 -7.12
C VAL A 110 4.47 12.86 -7.25
N SER A 111 4.98 14.08 -7.36
CA SER A 111 6.42 14.33 -7.24
C SER A 111 6.82 14.10 -5.78
N LEU A 112 7.71 13.14 -5.56
CA LEU A 112 8.29 12.96 -4.23
C LEU A 112 9.40 13.99 -4.02
N PRO A 113 9.53 14.57 -2.82
CA PRO A 113 10.62 15.47 -2.51
C PRO A 113 11.97 14.77 -2.60
N ASP A 114 13.01 15.55 -2.88
CA ASP A 114 14.40 15.11 -3.08
C ASP A 114 15.05 14.70 -1.74
N VAL A 115 14.49 13.67 -1.10
CA VAL A 115 15.03 13.08 0.13
C VAL A 115 16.00 11.96 -0.27
N ALA A 116 17.14 11.84 0.39
CA ALA A 116 18.02 10.69 0.19
C ALA A 116 17.44 9.43 0.88
N GLY A 117 17.49 8.29 0.20
CA GLY A 117 17.13 6.98 0.79
C GLY A 117 15.68 6.52 0.59
N PHE A 118 15.26 5.62 1.47
CA PHE A 118 13.94 5.00 1.54
C PHE A 118 12.85 6.04 1.86
N VAL A 119 11.72 5.93 1.16
CA VAL A 119 10.56 6.80 1.36
C VAL A 119 9.36 5.96 1.74
N GLU A 120 8.71 6.32 2.84
CA GLU A 120 7.47 5.71 3.30
C GLU A 120 6.39 6.75 3.61
N GLY A 121 5.15 6.33 3.43
CA GLY A 121 3.98 7.17 3.59
C GLY A 121 2.69 6.38 3.57
N PHE A 122 1.58 7.11 3.57
CA PHE A 122 0.26 6.57 3.33
C PHE A 122 -0.53 7.43 2.35
N ILE A 123 -1.39 6.75 1.60
CA ILE A 123 -2.43 7.32 0.78
C ILE A 123 -3.73 7.22 1.57
N GLU A 124 -4.43 8.32 1.69
CA GLU A 124 -5.77 8.39 2.26
C GLU A 124 -6.76 8.74 1.15
N LEU A 125 -7.77 7.89 0.97
CA LEU A 125 -8.92 8.13 0.14
C LEU A 125 -10.08 8.52 1.06
N GLU A 126 -10.58 9.73 0.89
CA GLU A 126 -11.79 10.23 1.55
C GLU A 126 -12.93 10.28 0.53
N CYS A 127 -14.08 9.72 0.85
CA CYS A 127 -15.29 9.81 0.01
C CYS A 127 -16.55 9.91 0.88
N ILE A 128 -17.66 10.36 0.32
CA ILE A 128 -18.93 10.44 1.05
C ILE A 128 -19.71 9.13 0.90
N SER A 129 -20.19 8.59 2.02
CA SER A 129 -21.06 7.42 2.03
C SER A 129 -22.38 7.71 1.28
N PRO A 130 -22.80 6.85 0.35
CA PRO A 130 -24.10 7.00 -0.31
C PRO A 130 -25.27 6.77 0.66
N GLY A 131 -25.10 5.97 1.72
CA GLY A 131 -26.17 5.59 2.65
C GLY A 131 -26.34 6.56 3.81
N THR A 132 -25.23 6.96 4.45
CA THR A 132 -25.24 7.81 5.65
C THR A 132 -24.88 9.27 5.39
N GLN A 133 -24.37 9.59 4.19
CA GLN A 133 -23.82 10.90 3.84
C GLN A 133 -22.64 11.34 4.73
N GLN A 134 -22.03 10.41 5.47
CA GLN A 134 -20.85 10.67 6.29
C GLN A 134 -19.55 10.43 5.50
N PRO A 135 -18.44 11.10 5.85
CA PRO A 135 -17.14 10.83 5.27
C PRO A 135 -16.63 9.42 5.63
N LEU A 136 -16.22 8.68 4.62
CA LEU A 136 -15.54 7.40 4.71
C LEU A 136 -14.07 7.56 4.38
N LEU A 137 -13.19 6.90 5.14
CA LEU A 137 -11.75 6.95 4.97
C LEU A 137 -11.19 5.57 4.69
N LYS A 138 -10.41 5.45 3.61
CA LYS A 138 -9.56 4.29 3.34
C LYS A 138 -8.11 4.71 3.30
N ARG A 139 -7.26 4.05 4.10
CA ARG A 139 -5.82 4.28 4.12
C ARG A 139 -5.06 3.10 3.52
N SER A 140 -4.00 3.40 2.79
CA SER A 140 -3.07 2.41 2.24
C SER A 140 -1.65 2.91 2.42
N LEU A 141 -0.77 2.07 2.97
CA LEU A 141 0.66 2.38 3.09
C LEU A 141 1.34 2.26 1.73
N PHE A 142 2.29 3.14 1.48
CA PHE A 142 3.19 3.04 0.34
C PHE A 142 4.65 3.17 0.80
N GLN A 143 5.52 2.48 0.07
CA GLN A 143 6.96 2.49 0.29
C GLN A 143 7.64 2.55 -1.07
N VAL A 144 8.68 3.38 -1.18
CA VAL A 144 9.56 3.48 -2.33
C VAL A 144 10.98 3.22 -1.83
N LEU A 145 11.53 2.08 -2.24
CA LEU A 145 12.86 1.65 -1.85
C LEU A 145 13.93 2.57 -2.43
N TYR A 146 15.07 2.67 -1.75
CA TYR A 146 16.19 3.44 -2.26
C TYR A 146 16.59 3.00 -3.68
N LEU A 147 16.68 1.68 -3.90
CA LEU A 147 17.07 1.11 -5.18
C LEU A 147 16.00 1.27 -6.29
N GLN A 148 14.75 1.63 -5.95
CA GLN A 148 13.71 1.94 -6.95
C GLN A 148 13.84 3.38 -7.48
N ARG A 149 14.63 4.22 -6.81
CA ARG A 149 14.82 5.65 -7.14
C ARG A 149 16.08 5.87 -7.97
N GLY A 150 16.24 5.03 -8.98
CA GLY A 150 17.39 5.08 -9.87
C GLY A 150 17.33 3.98 -10.91
N THR A 151 18.38 3.89 -11.70
CA THR A 151 18.47 2.91 -12.80
C THR A 151 19.65 1.98 -12.58
N PHE A 152 19.55 0.79 -13.17
CA PHE A 152 20.62 -0.18 -13.14
C PHE A 152 21.25 -0.34 -14.50
N LYS A 153 22.58 -0.42 -14.53
CA LYS A 153 23.35 -0.82 -15.70
C LYS A 153 24.02 -2.16 -15.44
N ALA A 154 23.78 -3.11 -16.31
CA ALA A 154 24.52 -4.37 -16.32
C ALA A 154 25.99 -4.10 -16.67
N LEU A 155 26.90 -4.60 -15.83
CA LEU A 155 28.34 -4.60 -16.04
C LEU A 155 28.83 -6.05 -16.16
N LYS A 156 29.34 -6.42 -17.34
CA LYS A 156 29.85 -7.78 -17.59
C LYS A 156 31.30 -7.91 -17.16
N ILE A 157 31.72 -9.12 -16.77
CA ILE A 157 33.14 -9.37 -16.46
C ILE A 157 34.04 -8.90 -17.61
N GLY A 158 35.11 -8.19 -17.26
CA GLY A 158 36.02 -7.54 -18.22
C GLY A 158 35.71 -6.06 -18.45
N GLU A 159 34.53 -5.58 -18.09
CA GLU A 159 34.21 -4.15 -18.10
C GLU A 159 34.78 -3.45 -16.85
N GLN A 160 35.06 -2.15 -16.99
CA GLN A 160 35.51 -1.32 -15.88
C GLN A 160 34.45 -1.34 -14.77
N GLU A 161 34.89 -1.51 -13.52
CA GLU A 161 34.02 -1.66 -12.33
C GLU A 161 33.13 -2.93 -12.33
N ALA A 162 33.33 -3.91 -13.21
CA ALA A 162 32.60 -5.18 -13.12
C ALA A 162 33.10 -6.09 -11.99
N ALA A 163 34.38 -5.96 -11.63
CA ALA A 163 35.00 -6.70 -10.52
C ALA A 163 34.99 -5.88 -9.23
N SER A 164 34.88 -6.57 -8.09
CA SER A 164 34.94 -5.92 -6.78
C SER A 164 36.31 -5.30 -6.52
N GLY A 165 36.31 -4.00 -6.22
CA GLY A 165 37.51 -3.28 -5.81
C GLY A 165 37.91 -3.54 -4.35
N PRO A 166 39.15 -3.20 -3.96
CA PRO A 166 39.68 -3.44 -2.61
C PRO A 166 38.98 -2.60 -1.52
N ASN A 167 38.32 -1.50 -1.90
CA ASN A 167 37.62 -0.59 -0.98
C ASN A 167 36.10 -0.82 -0.97
N GLU A 168 35.62 -1.98 -1.40
CA GLU A 168 34.20 -2.31 -1.40
C GLU A 168 33.75 -2.94 -0.07
N ALA A 169 32.70 -2.37 0.51
CA ALA A 169 31.93 -3.01 1.57
C ALA A 169 30.80 -3.83 0.94
N ALA A 170 30.43 -4.97 1.51
CA ALA A 170 29.40 -5.83 0.95
C ALA A 170 28.59 -6.54 2.03
N ALA A 171 27.29 -6.64 1.78
CA ALA A 171 26.37 -7.45 2.56
C ALA A 171 25.69 -8.47 1.63
N THR A 172 25.37 -9.65 2.16
CA THR A 172 24.74 -10.74 1.38
C THR A 172 23.55 -11.30 2.13
N SER A 173 22.48 -11.59 1.42
CA SER A 173 21.29 -12.26 1.96
C SER A 173 20.85 -13.39 1.03
N ASN A 174 20.32 -14.45 1.63
CA ASN A 174 19.70 -15.60 0.94
C ASN A 174 18.17 -15.59 1.03
N SER A 175 17.58 -14.59 1.70
CA SER A 175 16.14 -14.51 1.92
C SER A 175 15.41 -13.69 0.83
N ILE A 176 16.16 -12.92 0.04
CA ILE A 176 15.62 -12.05 -1.01
C ILE A 176 15.17 -12.89 -2.21
N CYS A 177 13.88 -12.76 -2.58
CA CYS A 177 13.32 -13.42 -3.75
C CYS A 177 13.90 -12.89 -5.05
N LEU A 178 14.30 -13.81 -5.92
CA LEU A 178 14.87 -13.48 -7.22
C LEU A 178 13.91 -12.69 -8.12
N ALA A 179 12.59 -12.98 -8.06
CA ALA A 179 11.58 -12.24 -8.81
C ALA A 179 11.60 -10.75 -8.46
N ARG A 180 11.80 -10.41 -7.17
CA ARG A 180 11.90 -9.02 -6.72
C ARG A 180 13.13 -8.32 -7.27
N VAL A 181 14.27 -9.01 -7.30
CA VAL A 181 15.49 -8.49 -7.91
C VAL A 181 15.27 -8.24 -9.41
N ARG A 182 14.54 -9.10 -10.11
CA ARG A 182 14.20 -8.88 -11.52
C ARG A 182 13.35 -7.64 -11.73
N ASP A 183 12.31 -7.46 -10.90
CA ASP A 183 11.44 -6.28 -10.96
C ASP A 183 12.24 -5.00 -10.71
N LEU A 184 13.15 -5.02 -9.74
CA LEU A 184 14.02 -3.91 -9.40
C LEU A 184 14.98 -3.56 -10.56
N LEU A 185 15.56 -4.57 -11.19
CA LEU A 185 16.47 -4.40 -12.33
C LEU A 185 15.72 -4.11 -13.64
N ASN A 186 14.39 -4.11 -13.62
CA ASN A 186 13.52 -3.93 -14.79
C ASN A 186 13.87 -4.90 -15.94
N LEU A 187 14.12 -6.17 -15.61
CA LEU A 187 14.49 -7.20 -16.60
C LEU A 187 13.25 -7.86 -17.21
N SER A 188 13.20 -7.96 -18.54
CA SER A 188 12.13 -8.67 -19.24
C SER A 188 12.13 -10.16 -18.86
N PRO A 189 10.99 -10.88 -18.84
CA PRO A 189 10.95 -12.31 -18.52
C PRO A 189 11.90 -13.19 -19.34
N ILE A 190 12.25 -12.75 -20.55
CA ILE A 190 13.20 -13.44 -21.43
C ILE A 190 14.67 -13.16 -21.09
N ASP A 191 14.95 -12.07 -20.39
CA ASP A 191 16.31 -11.68 -20.01
C ASP A 191 16.76 -12.49 -18.79
N GLY A 192 17.90 -13.16 -18.94
CA GLY A 192 18.58 -13.81 -17.83
C GLY A 192 19.14 -12.80 -16.84
N ILE A 193 19.15 -13.14 -15.56
CA ILE A 193 19.86 -12.34 -14.55
C ILE A 193 21.33 -12.71 -14.61
N LEU A 194 22.20 -11.71 -14.74
CA LEU A 194 23.63 -11.89 -14.57
C LEU A 194 23.96 -12.50 -13.21
N THR A 195 24.64 -13.63 -13.23
CA THR A 195 25.22 -14.21 -12.02
C THR A 195 26.54 -13.50 -11.68
N LYS A 196 27.03 -13.68 -10.45
CA LYS A 196 28.29 -13.10 -9.97
C LYS A 196 29.49 -13.48 -10.86
N GLU A 197 29.43 -14.66 -11.47
CA GLU A 197 30.42 -15.18 -12.42
C GLU A 197 30.27 -14.60 -13.84
N GLN A 198 29.21 -13.85 -14.11
CA GLN A 198 28.96 -13.19 -15.40
C GLN A 198 29.11 -11.67 -15.29
N GLY A 199 28.86 -11.10 -14.10
CA GLY A 199 28.97 -9.67 -13.86
C GLY A 199 28.17 -9.19 -12.64
N ARG A 200 27.84 -7.91 -12.64
CA ARG A 200 27.02 -7.26 -11.61
C ARG A 200 26.26 -6.08 -12.18
N TYR A 201 25.31 -5.54 -11.43
CA TYR A 201 24.54 -4.36 -11.82
C TYR A 201 25.00 -3.15 -11.02
N ARG A 202 25.39 -2.06 -11.69
CA ARG A 202 25.69 -0.78 -11.05
C ARG A 202 24.42 0.04 -10.93
N PHE A 203 24.15 0.55 -9.74
CA PHE A 203 23.05 1.46 -9.46
C PHE A 203 23.45 2.91 -9.72
N PHE A 204 22.59 3.62 -10.44
CA PHE A 204 22.68 5.05 -10.71
C PHE A 204 21.48 5.72 -10.05
N PRO A 205 21.64 6.31 -8.85
CA PRO A 205 20.54 6.97 -8.17
C PRO A 205 20.07 8.18 -8.98
N GLU A 206 18.78 8.47 -8.90
CA GLU A 206 18.19 9.68 -9.47
C GLU A 206 18.76 10.95 -8.82
N TYR A 207 19.14 10.85 -7.54
CA TYR A 207 19.75 11.91 -6.77
C TYR A 207 21.16 11.51 -6.32
N VAL A 208 22.15 12.36 -6.62
CA VAL A 208 23.54 12.08 -6.27
C VAL A 208 23.69 12.07 -4.75
N LEU A 209 24.13 10.93 -4.20
CA LEU A 209 24.53 10.85 -2.80
C LEU A 209 25.74 11.77 -2.56
N ILE A 210 25.73 12.46 -1.43
CA ILE A 210 26.78 13.40 -1.00
C ILE A 210 28.17 12.72 -1.03
N ASP A 211 28.23 11.40 -0.80
CA ASP A 211 29.49 10.66 -0.61
C ASP A 211 30.02 9.94 -1.86
N ASN A 212 29.50 10.23 -3.06
CA ASN A 212 29.92 9.63 -4.34
C ASN A 212 30.07 8.09 -4.30
N THR A 213 29.29 7.44 -3.43
CA THR A 213 29.37 6.00 -3.21
C THR A 213 28.65 5.27 -4.35
N ALA A 214 29.37 4.39 -5.04
CA ALA A 214 28.79 3.56 -6.09
C ALA A 214 28.24 2.27 -5.50
N VAL A 215 26.95 1.98 -5.74
CA VAL A 215 26.27 0.80 -5.23
C VAL A 215 26.11 -0.23 -6.35
N TYR A 216 26.29 -1.52 -6.02
CA TYR A 216 26.19 -2.63 -6.94
C TYR A 216 25.32 -3.77 -6.37
N ILE A 217 24.69 -4.53 -7.26
CA ILE A 217 23.96 -5.76 -6.94
C ILE A 217 24.56 -6.91 -7.75
N SER A 218 24.84 -8.03 -7.10
CA SER A 218 25.24 -9.27 -7.74
C SER A 218 24.44 -10.44 -7.19
N VAL A 219 24.18 -11.44 -8.03
CA VAL A 219 23.39 -12.62 -7.66
C VAL A 219 24.27 -13.85 -7.81
N LYS A 220 24.40 -14.66 -6.77
CA LYS A 220 25.11 -15.94 -6.81
C LYS A 220 24.12 -17.07 -6.63
N LYS A 221 24.19 -18.10 -7.46
CA LYS A 221 23.41 -19.33 -7.28
C LYS A 221 24.12 -20.25 -6.28
N GLU A 222 23.38 -20.83 -5.35
CA GLU A 222 23.92 -21.81 -4.42
C GLU A 222 23.98 -23.18 -5.11
N GLY A 223 25.17 -23.58 -5.58
CA GLY A 223 25.44 -24.93 -6.10
C GLY A 223 24.58 -25.41 -7.29
N GLU A 224 24.89 -26.60 -7.78
CA GLU A 224 24.02 -27.33 -8.70
C GLU A 224 22.95 -28.07 -7.90
N GLY A 225 21.67 -27.78 -8.14
CA GLY A 225 20.53 -28.50 -7.54
C GLY A 225 19.83 -27.79 -6.38
N VAL A 226 20.34 -26.68 -5.85
CA VAL A 226 19.64 -25.86 -4.86
C VAL A 226 19.02 -24.64 -5.53
N SER A 227 17.73 -24.40 -5.28
CA SER A 227 16.99 -23.24 -5.82
C SER A 227 17.23 -21.94 -5.02
N ALA A 228 18.25 -21.92 -4.16
CA ALA A 228 18.57 -20.78 -3.33
C ALA A 228 19.53 -19.83 -4.06
N TYR A 229 19.21 -18.54 -4.01
CA TYR A 229 20.02 -17.47 -4.58
C TYR A 229 20.50 -16.56 -3.46
N HIS A 230 21.77 -16.20 -3.52
CA HIS A 230 22.35 -15.19 -2.66
C HIS A 230 22.40 -13.87 -3.42
N VAL A 231 21.77 -12.83 -2.86
CA VAL A 231 21.83 -11.47 -3.39
C VAL A 231 22.84 -10.71 -2.55
N THR A 232 23.88 -10.21 -3.18
CA THR A 232 24.92 -9.40 -2.57
C THR A 232 24.78 -7.96 -3.02
N VAL A 233 24.65 -7.04 -2.06
CA VAL A 233 24.73 -5.59 -2.28
C VAL A 233 26.12 -5.13 -1.87
N SER A 234 26.85 -4.46 -2.75
CA SER A 234 28.16 -3.87 -2.44
C SER A 234 28.19 -2.38 -2.70
N ALA A 235 29.04 -1.67 -1.97
CA ALA A 235 29.23 -0.23 -2.07
C ALA A 235 30.72 0.12 -2.12
N ALA A 236 31.13 0.80 -3.19
CA ALA A 236 32.48 1.29 -3.43
C ALA A 236 32.59 2.78 -3.08
N GLY A 237 33.66 3.19 -2.40
CA GLY A 237 33.92 4.58 -2.04
C GLY A 237 35.26 4.77 -1.32
N SER A 238 35.44 5.90 -0.63
CA SER A 238 36.67 6.22 0.12
C SER A 238 36.98 5.20 1.22
N ALA A 239 38.26 4.90 1.49
CA ALA A 239 38.63 3.95 2.55
C ALA A 239 38.03 4.32 3.93
N ASP A 240 37.92 5.63 4.20
CA ASP A 240 37.51 6.17 5.50
C ASP A 240 36.02 5.95 5.84
N THR A 241 35.19 5.64 4.83
CA THR A 241 33.74 5.45 5.02
C THR A 241 33.30 3.97 4.94
N SER A 242 34.24 3.03 5.10
CA SER A 242 33.97 1.59 4.99
C SER A 242 32.86 1.08 5.92
N ILE A 243 32.84 1.54 7.18
CA ILE A 243 31.82 1.13 8.17
C ILE A 243 30.43 1.65 7.76
N ASP A 244 30.34 2.90 7.33
CA ASP A 244 29.07 3.51 6.94
C ASP A 244 28.52 2.88 5.65
N ARG A 245 29.39 2.54 4.70
CA ARG A 245 29.02 1.75 3.53
C ARG A 245 28.51 0.35 3.89
N GLN A 246 29.17 -0.33 4.83
CA GLN A 246 28.70 -1.65 5.29
C GLN A 246 27.30 -1.54 5.92
N ARG A 247 27.06 -0.51 6.75
CA ARG A 247 25.74 -0.22 7.31
C ARG A 247 24.71 0.08 6.22
N GLN A 248 25.08 0.86 5.20
CA GLN A 248 24.20 1.16 4.06
C GLN A 248 23.84 -0.11 3.28
N CYS A 249 24.80 -1.00 2.98
CA CYS A 249 24.52 -2.28 2.33
C CYS A 249 23.55 -3.15 3.15
N LEU A 250 23.75 -3.21 4.48
CA LEU A 250 22.84 -3.94 5.37
C LEU A 250 21.44 -3.31 5.41
N HIS A 251 21.34 -1.97 5.39
CA HIS A 251 20.06 -1.27 5.33
C HIS A 251 19.31 -1.58 4.04
N ILE A 252 20.00 -1.53 2.90
CA ILE A 252 19.43 -1.87 1.59
C ILE A 252 18.96 -3.34 1.55
N ILE A 253 19.73 -4.26 2.12
CA ILE A 253 19.27 -5.66 2.24
C ILE A 253 18.00 -5.75 3.07
N LYS A 254 17.98 -5.11 4.24
CA LYS A 254 16.79 -5.13 5.12
C LYS A 254 15.56 -4.53 4.44
N GLU A 255 15.73 -3.46 3.66
CA GLU A 255 14.67 -2.88 2.82
C GLU A 255 14.09 -3.90 1.83
N LEU A 256 14.96 -4.67 1.16
CA LEU A 256 14.54 -5.69 0.20
C LEU A 256 13.82 -6.88 0.88
N GLU A 257 14.21 -7.23 2.11
CA GLU A 257 13.61 -8.33 2.87
C GLU A 257 12.23 -7.99 3.47
N THR A 258 12.04 -6.75 3.95
CA THR A 258 10.87 -6.36 4.76
C THR A 258 9.55 -6.48 3.98
N ILE A 259 9.55 -6.13 2.70
CA ILE A 259 8.34 -6.14 1.84
C ILE A 259 7.80 -7.56 1.57
N GLU A 260 8.63 -8.60 1.74
CA GLU A 260 8.17 -9.98 1.57
C GLU A 260 7.25 -10.46 2.69
N SER A 261 7.43 -9.94 3.91
CA SER A 261 6.59 -10.30 5.05
C SER A 261 5.16 -9.78 4.91
N GLU A 262 4.99 -8.56 4.38
CA GLU A 262 3.66 -7.96 4.14
C GLU A 262 2.93 -8.57 2.93
N SER A 263 3.65 -8.93 1.87
CA SER A 263 3.05 -9.55 0.68
C SER A 263 2.63 -11.01 0.91
N LYS A 264 3.35 -11.77 1.77
CA LYS A 264 2.93 -13.10 2.23
C LYS A 264 1.72 -13.02 3.18
N SER A 265 1.67 -12.03 4.07
CA SER A 265 0.50 -11.72 4.91
C SER A 265 -0.76 -11.48 4.06
N ARG A 266 -0.67 -10.67 2.99
CA ARG A 266 -1.79 -10.40 2.08
C ARG A 266 -2.23 -11.62 1.23
N LYS A 267 -1.33 -12.56 0.93
CA LYS A 267 -1.68 -13.81 0.24
C LYS A 267 -2.26 -14.86 1.19
N SER A 268 -1.80 -14.91 2.44
CA SER A 268 -2.34 -15.81 3.46
C SER A 268 -3.81 -15.49 3.78
N ASN A 269 -4.19 -14.22 3.83
CA ASN A 269 -5.58 -13.78 4.02
C ASN A 269 -6.48 -13.98 2.78
N ARG A 270 -5.95 -14.42 1.63
CA ARG A 270 -6.75 -14.77 0.45
C ARG A 270 -7.10 -16.27 0.36
N ILE A 271 -6.47 -17.12 1.17
CA ILE A 271 -6.65 -18.58 1.09
C ILE A 271 -7.53 -19.10 2.24
N SER A 272 -7.84 -18.28 3.24
CA SER A 272 -8.74 -18.64 4.35
C SER A 272 -10.24 -18.44 4.07
N ASP A 273 -10.62 -17.90 2.92
CA ASP A 273 -12.01 -17.59 2.56
C ASP A 273 -12.53 -18.40 1.34
N LEU A 274 -12.00 -19.61 1.13
CA LEU A 274 -12.59 -20.61 0.22
C LEU A 274 -13.07 -21.84 1.00
#